data_AF-A0A7K0BSD1-F1
#
_entry.id   AF-A0A7K0BSD1-F1
#
_cell.length_a   1.000
_cell.length_b   1.000
_cell.length_c   1.000
_cell.angle_alpha   90.00
_cell.angle_beta   90.00
_cell.angle_gamma   90.00
#
_symmetry.space_group_name_H-M   'P 1'
#
loop_
_entity.id
_entity.type
_entity.pdbx_description
1 polymer ?
#
loop_
_entity_poly.entity_id
_entity_poly.type
_entity_poly.pdbx_seq_one_letter_code
_entity_poly.pdbx_strand_id
1 'polypeptide(L)'
;MHVVVWRAAALLLRYPDQRFYDRRPMLRAAVRDLPDGPASRGLELFLDHVDRTPPLRLAVHYLEVCRGEGLRLARYADRACREGVLARLPDYYRMAGHEADGERPDLLPVMLEYAALCADDWLLLANRAALERLHLALLARGTPYAAPVGAVCATVGAAGQATFSDEDEPVLAGLAAEPESPEPEEAGAESALAAPPESLAPESLAVLLPFEAPAVEDDLPEPRLSVR
;
A
#
# COMPACT_ATOMS: atom_id res chain seq x y z
N MET A 1 -6.93 -17.91 5.64
CA MET A 1 -5.67 -17.67 4.88
C MET A 1 -6.02 -16.81 3.67
N HIS A 2 -5.51 -15.57 3.60
CA HIS A 2 -6.03 -14.52 2.71
C HIS A 2 -5.20 -14.34 1.43
N VAL A 3 -4.67 -15.44 0.87
CA VAL A 3 -3.73 -15.45 -0.26
C VAL A 3 -4.21 -14.62 -1.46
N VAL A 4 -5.48 -14.75 -1.83
CA VAL A 4 -6.07 -14.02 -2.97
C VAL A 4 -6.08 -12.52 -2.70
N VAL A 5 -6.39 -12.08 -1.46
CA VAL A 5 -6.34 -10.66 -1.07
C VAL A 5 -4.92 -10.13 -1.19
N TRP A 6 -3.94 -10.85 -0.64
CA TRP A 6 -2.54 -10.40 -0.67
C TRP A 6 -1.99 -10.34 -2.11
N ARG A 7 -2.27 -11.36 -2.93
CA ARG A 7 -1.82 -11.37 -4.33
C ARG A 7 -2.51 -10.29 -5.15
N ALA A 8 -3.81 -10.06 -4.96
CA ALA A 8 -4.53 -8.99 -5.64
C ALA A 8 -4.03 -7.61 -5.22
N ALA A 9 -3.89 -7.36 -3.92
CA ALA A 9 -3.34 -6.11 -3.40
C ALA A 9 -1.91 -5.85 -3.89
N ALA A 10 -1.05 -6.87 -3.91
CA ALA A 10 0.31 -6.77 -4.44
C ALA A 10 0.32 -6.24 -5.87
N LEU A 11 -0.54 -6.82 -6.74
CA LEU A 11 -0.65 -6.44 -8.14
C LEU A 11 -1.30 -5.06 -8.33
N LEU A 12 -2.29 -4.72 -7.50
CA LEU A 12 -2.99 -3.43 -7.57
C LEU A 12 -2.14 -2.25 -7.08
N LEU A 13 -1.17 -2.52 -6.22
CA LEU A 13 -0.22 -1.54 -5.67
C LEU A 13 1.06 -1.41 -6.50
N ARG A 14 1.14 -2.03 -7.69
CA ARG A 14 2.22 -1.82 -8.66
C ARG A 14 1.93 -0.60 -9.54
N TYR A 15 2.98 -0.11 -10.20
CA TYR A 15 2.84 0.92 -11.22
C TYR A 15 1.85 0.44 -12.31
N PRO A 16 0.85 1.26 -12.68
CA PRO A 16 -0.24 0.85 -13.59
C PRO A 16 0.22 0.88 -15.05
N ASP A 17 1.12 -0.02 -15.41
CA ASP A 17 1.59 -0.24 -16.78
C ASP A 17 0.60 -1.08 -17.61
N GLN A 18 0.99 -1.45 -18.83
CA GLN A 18 0.15 -2.29 -19.70
C GLN A 18 -0.18 -3.64 -19.04
N ARG A 19 0.76 -4.26 -18.33
CA ARG A 19 0.55 -5.57 -17.68
C ARG A 19 -0.49 -5.47 -16.57
N PHE A 20 -0.52 -4.37 -15.83
CA PHE A 20 -1.57 -4.08 -14.85
C PHE A 20 -2.95 -4.08 -15.51
N TYR A 21 -3.12 -3.36 -16.63
CA TYR A 21 -4.41 -3.28 -17.33
C TYR A 21 -4.81 -4.60 -17.99
N ASP A 22 -3.86 -5.36 -18.53
CA ASP A 22 -4.10 -6.69 -19.10
C ASP A 22 -4.63 -7.67 -18.04
N ARG A 23 -4.15 -7.57 -16.80
CA ARG A 23 -4.57 -8.42 -15.67
C ARG A 23 -5.86 -7.95 -15.00
N ARG A 24 -6.31 -6.72 -15.26
CA ARG A 24 -7.47 -6.11 -14.58
C ARG A 24 -8.74 -6.96 -14.65
N PRO A 25 -9.15 -7.56 -15.79
CA PRO A 25 -10.34 -8.41 -15.83
C PRO A 25 -10.24 -9.64 -14.91
N MET A 26 -9.06 -10.26 -14.87
CA MET A 26 -8.77 -11.40 -13.98
C MET A 26 -8.80 -10.97 -12.51
N LEU A 27 -8.19 -9.83 -12.17
CA LEU A 27 -8.22 -9.29 -10.81
C LEU A 27 -9.65 -9.01 -10.34
N ARG A 28 -10.49 -8.43 -11.21
CA ARG A 28 -11.88 -8.15 -10.88
C ARG A 28 -12.70 -9.43 -10.67
N ALA A 29 -12.47 -10.48 -11.45
CA ALA A 29 -13.10 -11.77 -11.22
C ALA A 29 -12.66 -12.38 -9.88
N ALA A 30 -11.35 -12.41 -9.61
CA ALA A 30 -10.81 -12.96 -8.38
C ALA A 30 -11.31 -12.23 -7.13
N VAL A 31 -11.45 -10.90 -7.19
CA VAL A 31 -11.96 -10.09 -6.07
C VAL A 31 -13.45 -10.34 -5.82
N ARG A 32 -14.26 -10.54 -6.88
CA ARG A 32 -15.70 -10.85 -6.74
C ARG A 32 -15.96 -12.22 -6.10
N ASP A 33 -15.04 -13.17 -6.26
CA ASP A 33 -15.15 -14.50 -5.66
C ASP A 33 -14.70 -14.52 -4.19
N LEU A 34 -14.18 -13.42 -3.65
CA LEU A 34 -13.83 -13.31 -2.24
C LEU A 34 -15.10 -13.23 -1.37
N PRO A 35 -15.04 -13.72 -0.12
CA PRO A 35 -16.10 -13.47 0.85
C PRO A 35 -16.37 -11.98 1.03
N ASP A 36 -17.65 -11.62 1.19
CA ASP A 36 -18.05 -10.25 1.51
C ASP A 36 -17.39 -9.79 2.81
N GLY A 37 -16.71 -8.64 2.76
CA GLY A 37 -16.03 -8.10 3.92
C GLY A 37 -15.18 -6.88 3.59
N PRO A 38 -14.46 -6.33 4.58
CA PRO A 38 -13.64 -5.14 4.39
C PRO A 38 -12.55 -5.33 3.33
N ALA A 39 -11.96 -6.53 3.25
CA ALA A 39 -10.91 -6.84 2.28
C ALA A 39 -11.42 -6.84 0.84
N SER A 40 -12.52 -7.54 0.54
CA SER A 40 -13.10 -7.57 -0.81
C SER A 40 -13.57 -6.17 -1.22
N ARG A 41 -14.33 -5.48 -0.36
CA ARG A 41 -14.80 -4.11 -0.60
C ARG A 41 -13.67 -3.12 -0.89
N GLY A 42 -12.58 -3.17 -0.11
CA GLY A 42 -11.43 -2.28 -0.33
C GLY A 42 -10.76 -2.48 -1.68
N LEU A 43 -10.62 -3.74 -2.12
CA LEU A 43 -10.07 -4.06 -3.45
C LEU A 43 -11.03 -3.67 -4.57
N GLU A 44 -12.33 -3.88 -4.39
CA GLU A 44 -13.37 -3.46 -5.36
C GLU A 44 -13.39 -1.94 -5.55
N LEU A 45 -13.37 -1.17 -4.46
CA LEU A 45 -13.33 0.29 -4.50
C LEU A 45 -12.15 0.81 -5.32
N PHE A 46 -10.97 0.18 -5.19
CA PHE A 46 -9.80 0.58 -5.97
C PHE A 46 -9.94 0.20 -7.44
N LEU A 47 -10.41 -1.01 -7.76
CA LEU A 47 -10.68 -1.41 -9.15
C LEU A 47 -11.72 -0.51 -9.82
N ASP A 48 -12.72 -0.07 -9.07
CA ASP A 48 -13.73 0.89 -9.50
C ASP A 48 -13.14 2.27 -9.78
N HIS A 49 -12.20 2.73 -8.95
CA HIS A 49 -11.43 3.94 -9.23
C HIS A 49 -10.59 3.79 -10.50
N VAL A 50 -9.89 2.65 -10.67
CA VAL A 50 -9.10 2.34 -11.88
C VAL A 50 -9.96 2.40 -13.14
N ASP A 51 -11.20 1.90 -13.09
CA ASP A 51 -12.10 1.88 -14.25
C ASP A 51 -12.62 3.26 -14.65
N ARG A 52 -12.71 4.19 -13.69
CA ARG A 52 -13.18 5.58 -13.92
C ARG A 52 -12.03 6.55 -14.22
N THR A 53 -10.78 6.15 -14.00
CA THR A 53 -9.61 7.01 -14.15
C THR A 53 -8.87 6.74 -15.46
N PRO A 54 -8.61 7.76 -16.30
CA PRO A 54 -7.79 7.59 -17.51
C PRO A 54 -6.40 7.03 -17.18
N PRO A 55 -5.84 6.09 -17.98
CA PRO A 55 -4.61 5.40 -17.62
C PRO A 55 -3.41 6.30 -17.31
N LEU A 56 -3.22 7.35 -18.11
CA LEU A 56 -2.15 8.31 -17.89
C LEU A 56 -2.31 9.07 -16.56
N ARG A 57 -3.56 9.42 -16.19
CA ARG A 57 -3.81 10.08 -14.90
C ARG A 57 -3.51 9.17 -13.72
N LEU A 58 -3.89 7.89 -13.81
CA LEU A 58 -3.57 6.93 -12.76
C LEU A 58 -2.05 6.74 -12.63
N ALA A 59 -1.32 6.66 -13.74
CA ALA A 59 0.13 6.54 -13.75
C ALA A 59 0.83 7.75 -13.13
N VAL A 60 0.41 8.98 -13.48
CA VAL A 60 0.93 10.21 -12.87
C VAL A 60 0.65 10.23 -11.38
N HIS A 61 -0.59 9.96 -10.97
CA HIS A 61 -0.98 9.94 -9.57
C HIS A 61 -0.24 8.86 -8.77
N TYR A 62 0.05 7.70 -9.37
CA TYR A 62 0.91 6.69 -8.77
C TYR A 62 2.31 7.25 -8.51
N LEU A 63 2.89 7.98 -9.47
CA LEU A 63 4.23 8.54 -9.28
C LEU A 63 4.25 9.62 -8.20
N GLU A 64 3.19 10.40 -8.06
CA GLU A 64 3.05 11.41 -7.01
C GLU A 64 2.90 10.80 -5.60
N VAL A 65 2.20 9.67 -5.48
CA VAL A 65 1.88 9.09 -4.16
C VAL A 65 2.85 7.99 -3.75
N CYS A 66 3.20 7.10 -4.68
CA CYS A 66 3.83 5.81 -4.40
C CYS A 66 5.31 5.75 -4.82
N ARG A 67 5.80 6.68 -5.66
CA ARG A 67 7.19 6.64 -6.15
C ARG A 67 8.20 6.78 -5.01
N GLY A 68 9.35 6.15 -5.21
CA GLY A 68 10.52 6.21 -4.32
C GLY A 68 10.29 5.40 -3.06
N GLU A 69 9.51 5.95 -2.14
CA GLU A 69 9.36 5.37 -0.82
C GLU A 69 7.93 5.36 -0.25
N GLY A 70 6.91 5.75 -1.02
CA GLY A 70 5.53 5.86 -0.53
C GLY A 70 4.93 4.57 0.02
N LEU A 71 5.37 3.41 -0.49
CA LEU A 71 4.89 2.08 -0.08
C LEU A 71 5.95 1.25 0.67
N ARG A 72 7.03 1.88 1.14
CA ARG A 72 8.10 1.19 1.88
C ARG A 72 7.77 1.10 3.36
N LEU A 73 7.61 -0.12 3.88
CA LEU A 73 7.23 -0.32 5.28
C LEU A 73 8.26 0.19 6.27
N ALA A 74 9.56 0.19 5.92
CA ALA A 74 10.59 0.70 6.82
C ALA A 74 10.40 2.18 7.21
N ARG A 75 9.71 3.00 6.42
CA ARG A 75 9.40 4.40 6.78
C ARG A 75 8.37 4.53 7.89
N TYR A 76 7.47 3.57 7.96
CA TYR A 76 6.36 3.53 8.91
C TYR A 76 6.67 2.60 10.09
N ALA A 77 7.82 1.93 10.07
CA ALA A 77 8.26 1.02 11.10
C ALA A 77 9.06 1.76 12.19
N ASP A 78 8.86 1.34 13.44
CA ASP A 78 9.71 1.78 14.54
C ASP A 78 11.15 1.26 14.35
N ARG A 79 12.05 1.70 15.23
CA ARG A 79 13.46 1.29 15.17
C ARG A 79 13.63 -0.22 15.34
N ALA A 80 12.86 -0.86 16.23
CA ALA A 80 13.00 -2.27 16.53
C ALA A 80 12.58 -3.16 15.36
N CYS A 81 11.49 -2.83 14.67
CA CYS A 81 11.05 -3.50 13.44
C CYS A 81 12.07 -3.32 12.32
N ARG A 82 12.61 -2.10 12.16
CA ARG A 82 13.66 -1.80 11.16
C ARG A 82 14.93 -2.61 11.37
N GLU A 83 15.44 -2.64 12.60
CA GLU A 83 16.67 -3.37 12.96
C GLU A 83 16.44 -4.89 13.11
N GLY A 84 15.19 -5.31 13.31
CA GLY A 84 14.80 -6.70 13.49
C GLY A 84 14.25 -7.33 12.22
N VAL A 85 12.93 -7.44 12.12
CA VAL A 85 12.26 -8.24 11.07
C VAL A 85 12.52 -7.70 9.67
N LEU A 86 12.53 -6.37 9.48
CA LEU A 86 12.73 -5.77 8.15
C LEU A 86 14.17 -5.90 7.66
N ALA A 87 15.16 -5.80 8.55
CA ALA A 87 16.57 -6.02 8.21
C ALA A 87 16.84 -7.44 7.69
N ARG A 88 16.01 -8.41 8.09
CA ARG A 88 16.16 -9.84 7.73
C ARG A 88 15.31 -10.28 6.54
N LEU A 89 14.56 -9.39 5.91
CA LEU A 89 13.73 -9.71 4.74
C LEU A 89 14.47 -10.44 3.61
N PRO A 90 15.70 -10.03 3.21
CA PRO A 90 16.43 -10.74 2.16
C PRO A 90 16.67 -12.21 2.49
N ASP A 91 16.86 -12.55 3.76
CA ASP A 91 17.07 -13.94 4.19
C ASP A 91 15.75 -14.73 4.13
N TYR A 92 14.66 -14.15 4.60
CA TYR A 92 13.33 -14.78 4.55
C TYR A 92 12.89 -15.05 3.10
N TYR A 93 13.12 -14.11 2.19
CA TYR A 93 12.79 -14.28 0.78
C TYR A 93 13.62 -15.38 0.12
N ARG A 94 14.93 -15.38 0.38
CA ARG A 94 15.85 -16.42 -0.13
C ARG A 94 15.46 -17.82 0.37
N MET A 95 15.08 -17.94 1.64
CA MET A 95 14.64 -19.21 2.22
C MET A 95 13.34 -19.74 1.59
N ALA A 96 12.47 -18.86 1.09
CA ALA A 96 11.24 -19.24 0.41
C ALA A 96 11.39 -19.37 -1.12
N GLY A 97 12.60 -19.17 -1.67
CA GLY A 97 12.81 -19.15 -3.12
C GLY A 97 12.14 -17.96 -3.81
N HIS A 98 11.87 -16.87 -3.09
CA HIS A 98 11.33 -15.63 -3.64
C HIS A 98 12.49 -14.69 -4.04
N GLU A 99 12.53 -14.29 -5.31
CA GLU A 99 13.46 -13.30 -5.82
C GLU A 99 12.78 -11.93 -5.85
N ALA A 100 13.30 -10.97 -5.10
CA ALA A 100 12.91 -9.58 -5.24
C ALA A 100 13.68 -9.00 -6.43
N ASP A 101 13.02 -8.86 -7.59
CA ASP A 101 13.58 -8.50 -8.91
C ASP A 101 14.23 -7.10 -8.95
N GLY A 102 15.33 -6.89 -8.19
CA GLY A 102 15.96 -5.58 -8.01
C GLY A 102 15.14 -4.59 -7.19
N GLU A 103 13.96 -4.99 -6.71
CA GLU A 103 13.09 -4.19 -5.89
C GLU A 103 13.49 -4.27 -4.42
N ARG A 104 13.22 -3.18 -3.68
CA ARG A 104 13.54 -3.14 -2.25
C ARG A 104 12.69 -4.17 -1.50
N PRO A 105 13.28 -4.95 -0.59
CA PRO A 105 12.58 -6.05 0.05
C PRO A 105 11.45 -5.58 0.97
N ASP A 106 11.55 -4.37 1.50
CA ASP A 106 10.56 -3.74 2.39
C ASP A 106 9.43 -2.99 1.64
N LEU A 107 9.38 -3.10 0.31
CA LEU A 107 8.28 -2.57 -0.48
C LEU A 107 7.03 -3.43 -0.26
N LEU A 108 5.90 -2.81 0.09
CA LEU A 108 4.68 -3.52 0.47
C LEU A 108 4.23 -4.55 -0.58
N PRO A 109 4.11 -4.23 -1.88
CA PRO A 109 3.87 -5.22 -2.92
C PRO A 109 4.74 -6.47 -2.84
N VAL A 110 6.06 -6.33 -2.63
CA VAL A 110 7.00 -7.45 -2.53
C VAL A 110 6.69 -8.32 -1.31
N MET A 111 6.45 -7.69 -0.15
CA MET A 111 6.07 -8.40 1.07
C MET A 111 4.75 -9.17 0.91
N LEU A 112 3.78 -8.61 0.18
CA LEU A 112 2.50 -9.27 -0.11
C LEU A 112 2.65 -10.45 -1.08
N GLU A 113 3.53 -10.34 -2.08
CA GLU A 113 3.86 -11.45 -2.96
C GLU A 113 4.49 -12.60 -2.18
N TYR A 114 5.41 -12.31 -1.27
CA TYR A 114 5.99 -13.29 -0.36
C TYR A 114 4.94 -13.95 0.55
N ALA A 115 4.07 -13.16 1.18
CA ALA A 115 3.00 -13.67 2.04
C ALA A 115 2.03 -14.58 1.27
N ALA A 116 1.67 -14.20 0.03
CA ALA A 116 0.85 -15.02 -0.86
C ALA A 116 1.56 -16.31 -1.29
N LEU A 117 2.86 -16.25 -1.58
CA LEU A 117 3.67 -17.41 -1.96
C LEU A 117 3.78 -18.43 -0.82
N CYS A 118 4.09 -17.96 0.39
CA CYS A 118 4.21 -18.81 1.57
C CYS A 118 2.85 -19.21 2.15
N ALA A 119 1.80 -18.50 1.75
CA ALA A 119 0.46 -18.61 2.29
C ALA A 119 0.43 -18.38 3.81
N ASP A 120 1.21 -17.42 4.29
CA ASP A 120 1.42 -17.14 5.70
C ASP A 120 1.50 -15.62 5.93
N ASP A 121 0.86 -15.14 6.99
CA ASP A 121 0.78 -13.72 7.35
C ASP A 121 1.81 -13.30 8.41
N TRP A 122 2.64 -14.20 8.92
CA TRP A 122 3.54 -13.92 10.05
C TRP A 122 4.37 -12.64 9.85
N LEU A 123 4.84 -12.39 8.63
CA LEU A 123 5.66 -11.24 8.29
C LEU A 123 4.83 -9.95 8.25
N LEU A 124 3.58 -10.03 7.78
CA LEU A 124 2.64 -8.92 7.79
C LEU A 124 2.23 -8.61 9.24
N LEU A 125 1.98 -9.64 10.04
CA LEU A 125 1.65 -9.53 11.47
C LEU A 125 2.79 -8.90 12.27
N ALA A 126 4.03 -9.33 12.02
CA ALA A 126 5.23 -8.75 12.64
C ALA A 126 5.42 -7.26 12.29
N ASN A 127 4.79 -6.76 11.23
CA ASN A 127 4.85 -5.37 10.79
C ASN A 127 3.48 -4.66 10.83
N ARG A 128 2.52 -5.18 11.62
CA ARG A 128 1.14 -4.69 11.66
C ARG A 128 1.04 -3.18 11.92
N ALA A 129 1.74 -2.70 12.96
CA ALA A 129 1.74 -1.27 13.30
C ALA A 129 2.26 -0.40 12.15
N ALA A 130 3.26 -0.87 11.40
CA ALA A 130 3.80 -0.16 10.24
C ALA A 130 2.81 -0.15 9.06
N LEU A 131 2.10 -1.26 8.81
CA LEU A 131 1.03 -1.35 7.81
C LEU A 131 -0.11 -0.37 8.11
N GLU A 132 -0.52 -0.32 9.37
CA GLU A 132 -1.61 0.54 9.81
C GLU A 132 -1.23 2.02 9.74
N ARG A 133 0.01 2.38 10.11
CA ARG A 133 0.51 3.74 9.92
C ARG A 133 0.60 4.14 8.45
N LEU A 134 1.04 3.23 7.57
CA LEU A 134 0.99 3.45 6.13
C LEU A 134 -0.45 3.69 5.64
N HIS A 135 -1.40 2.87 6.11
CA HIS A 135 -2.81 3.01 5.76
C HIS A 135 -3.35 4.38 6.18
N LEU A 136 -3.12 4.81 7.43
CA LEU A 136 -3.54 6.11 7.94
C LEU A 136 -2.91 7.27 7.16
N ALA A 137 -1.62 7.18 6.81
CA ALA A 137 -0.95 8.20 6.00
C ALA A 137 -1.57 8.32 4.60
N LEU A 138 -1.96 7.21 3.98
CA LEU A 138 -2.63 7.21 2.67
C LEU A 138 -4.07 7.73 2.75
N LEU A 139 -4.78 7.43 3.84
CA LEU A 139 -6.13 7.94 4.13
C LEU A 139 -6.11 9.46 4.37
N ALA A 140 -5.19 9.95 5.21
CA ALA A 140 -5.07 11.38 5.52
C ALA A 140 -4.78 12.22 4.26
N ARG A 141 -4.05 11.65 3.29
CA ARG A 141 -3.79 12.26 1.98
C ARG A 141 -4.94 12.11 0.98
N GLY A 142 -6.02 11.41 1.33
CA GLY A 142 -7.16 11.18 0.45
C GLY A 142 -6.79 10.40 -0.82
N THR A 143 -5.92 9.39 -0.71
CA THR A 143 -5.45 8.63 -1.89
C THR A 143 -6.26 7.35 -2.07
N PRO A 144 -6.54 6.91 -3.32
CA PRO A 144 -7.26 5.67 -3.58
C PRO A 144 -6.46 4.43 -3.13
N TYR A 145 -5.12 4.54 -3.04
CA TYR A 145 -4.23 3.47 -2.58
C TYR A 145 -4.44 3.10 -1.11
N ALA A 146 -5.12 3.95 -0.32
CA ALA A 146 -5.55 3.59 1.02
C ALA A 146 -6.46 2.36 1.03
N ALA A 147 -7.34 2.19 0.02
CA ALA A 147 -8.30 1.10 -0.03
C ALA A 147 -7.66 -0.31 -0.12
N PRO A 148 -6.73 -0.59 -1.04
CA PRO A 148 -6.05 -1.90 -1.07
C PRO A 148 -5.13 -2.12 0.14
N VAL A 149 -4.52 -1.07 0.72
CA VAL A 149 -3.73 -1.21 1.95
C VAL A 149 -4.64 -1.52 3.15
N GLY A 150 -5.81 -0.89 3.24
CA GLY A 150 -6.83 -1.19 4.25
C GLY A 150 -7.36 -2.61 4.12
N ALA A 151 -7.55 -3.09 2.89
CA ALA A 151 -7.92 -4.48 2.62
C ALA A 151 -6.86 -5.46 3.16
N VAL A 152 -5.57 -5.14 3.02
CA VAL A 152 -4.49 -5.93 3.64
C VAL A 152 -4.56 -5.85 5.16
N CYS A 153 -4.70 -4.66 5.75
CA CYS A 153 -4.79 -4.50 7.20
C CYS A 153 -5.94 -5.32 7.80
N ALA A 154 -7.09 -5.39 7.12
CA ALA A 154 -8.23 -6.20 7.54
C ALA A 154 -7.97 -7.72 7.56
N THR A 155 -6.90 -8.18 6.90
CA THR A 155 -6.48 -9.60 6.93
C THR A 155 -5.43 -9.91 7.99
N VAL A 156 -4.77 -8.89 8.54
CA VAL A 156 -3.68 -9.03 9.51
C VAL A 156 -4.25 -8.84 10.92
N GLY A 157 -4.35 -9.92 11.69
CA GLY A 157 -4.81 -9.83 13.09
C GLY A 157 -6.31 -10.08 13.32
N ALA A 158 -7.02 -10.74 12.40
CA ALA A 158 -8.33 -11.34 12.70
C ALA A 158 -8.28 -12.39 13.84
N ALA A 159 -7.08 -12.73 14.34
CA ALA A 159 -6.86 -13.38 15.62
C ALA A 159 -6.04 -12.46 16.55
N GLY A 160 -6.72 -11.57 17.29
CA GLY A 160 -6.14 -10.83 18.41
C GLY A 160 -5.98 -9.34 18.17
N GLN A 161 -6.97 -8.59 18.68
CA GLN A 161 -6.96 -7.14 18.80
C GLN A 161 -5.68 -6.66 19.52
N ALA A 162 -4.86 -5.86 18.86
CA ALA A 162 -3.99 -4.92 19.55
C ALA A 162 -4.42 -3.51 19.14
N THR A 163 -4.82 -2.75 20.15
CA THR A 163 -5.18 -1.33 20.13
C THR A 163 -3.94 -0.47 19.99
N PHE A 164 -4.01 0.57 19.17
CA PHE A 164 -3.02 1.64 19.12
C PHE A 164 -2.98 2.38 20.46
N SER A 165 -1.80 2.85 20.83
CA SER A 165 -1.58 3.75 21.97
C SER A 165 -1.35 5.17 21.46
N ASP A 166 -1.84 6.16 22.22
CA ASP A 166 -1.95 7.60 21.87
C ASP A 166 -0.64 8.34 21.52
N GLU A 167 0.51 7.65 21.39
CA GLU A 167 1.82 8.26 21.13
C GLU A 167 2.15 8.43 19.62
N ASP A 168 1.26 8.01 18.71
CA ASP A 168 1.47 8.03 17.25
C ASP A 168 1.11 9.38 16.55
N GLU A 169 0.52 10.35 17.27
CA GLU A 169 0.04 11.64 16.72
C GLU A 169 1.14 12.56 16.11
N PRO A 170 2.37 12.69 16.68
CA PRO A 170 3.34 13.65 16.17
C PRO A 170 4.07 13.20 14.88
N VAL A 171 4.01 11.90 14.51
CA VAL A 171 4.66 11.37 13.30
C VAL A 171 3.84 11.66 12.04
N LEU A 172 2.50 11.70 12.15
CA LEU A 172 1.59 11.99 11.04
C LEU A 172 1.67 13.46 10.61
N ALA A 173 1.87 14.38 11.56
CA ALA A 173 2.08 15.81 11.27
C ALA A 173 3.44 16.08 10.62
N GLY A 174 4.49 15.36 11.01
CA GLY A 174 5.84 15.49 10.43
C GLY A 174 5.97 14.93 9.01
N LEU A 175 5.11 13.98 8.61
CA LEU A 175 5.07 13.46 7.22
C LEU A 175 4.25 14.35 6.26
N ALA A 176 3.37 15.21 6.80
CA ALA A 176 2.61 16.20 6.03
C ALA A 176 3.36 17.51 5.83
N ALA A 177 4.45 17.72 6.59
CA ALA A 177 5.30 18.89 6.51
C ALA A 177 6.59 18.60 5.74
N GLU A 178 6.72 19.35 4.65
CA GLU A 178 7.93 19.76 3.92
C GLU A 178 8.54 18.86 2.82
N PRO A 179 8.77 19.46 1.63
CA PRO A 179 9.64 18.94 0.60
C PRO A 179 11.10 19.33 0.89
N GLU A 180 12.01 18.36 1.00
CA GLU A 180 13.44 18.64 0.79
C GLU A 180 13.80 18.28 -0.65
N SER A 181 13.96 19.33 -1.45
CA SER A 181 14.73 19.25 -2.69
C SER A 181 16.21 19.20 -2.28
N PRO A 182 16.97 18.14 -2.56
CA PRO A 182 18.40 18.19 -2.32
C PRO A 182 19.06 19.11 -3.35
N GLU A 183 19.91 20.02 -2.87
CA GLU A 183 20.80 20.84 -3.70
C GLU A 183 21.72 19.95 -4.57
N PRO A 184 22.16 20.43 -5.75
CA PRO A 184 22.97 19.61 -6.65
C PRO A 184 24.40 19.51 -6.13
N GLU A 185 24.75 18.36 -5.57
CA GLU A 185 26.15 17.96 -5.38
C GLU A 185 26.69 17.41 -6.71
N GLU A 186 27.58 18.16 -7.36
CA GLU A 186 28.29 17.70 -8.55
C GLU A 186 29.30 16.59 -8.19
N ALA A 187 29.07 15.38 -8.68
CA ALA A 187 30.13 14.41 -8.93
C ALA A 187 29.68 13.41 -10.01
N GLY A 188 30.33 13.48 -11.17
CA GLY A 188 30.09 12.56 -12.28
C GLY A 188 30.64 11.16 -12.03
N ALA A 189 29.89 10.16 -12.51
CA ALA A 189 30.38 9.11 -13.42
C ALA A 189 29.26 8.07 -13.69
N GLU A 190 28.72 8.14 -14.91
CA GLU A 190 28.42 7.04 -15.84
C GLU A 190 27.67 5.77 -15.36
N SER A 191 26.35 5.81 -15.62
CA SER A 191 25.54 4.87 -16.42
C SER A 191 25.53 3.36 -16.11
N ALA A 192 24.37 2.84 -15.67
CA ALA A 192 23.45 2.10 -16.55
C ALA A 192 22.17 1.69 -15.80
N LEU A 193 21.07 2.44 -15.96
CA LEU A 193 19.72 1.96 -15.66
C LEU A 193 18.78 2.41 -16.78
N ALA A 194 18.01 1.46 -17.31
CA ALA A 194 17.11 1.64 -18.45
C ALA A 194 16.09 2.76 -18.19
N ALA A 195 16.14 3.78 -19.04
CA ALA A 195 15.23 4.92 -19.02
C ALA A 195 13.80 4.53 -19.50
N PRO A 196 12.75 5.13 -18.95
CA PRO A 196 11.42 5.12 -19.59
C PRO A 196 11.46 5.93 -20.91
N PRO A 197 10.64 5.61 -21.93
CA PRO A 197 10.60 6.42 -23.14
C PRO A 197 10.10 7.83 -22.82
N GLU A 198 10.99 8.80 -22.98
CA GLU A 198 10.68 10.23 -22.95
C GLU A 198 9.78 10.59 -24.14
N SER A 199 8.54 11.01 -23.85
CA SER A 199 7.89 12.14 -24.52
C SER A 199 6.47 12.28 -23.99
N LEU A 200 6.28 13.12 -22.97
CA LEU A 200 5.00 13.73 -22.64
C LEU A 200 5.32 15.14 -22.12
N ALA A 201 5.12 16.15 -22.97
CA ALA A 201 5.27 17.55 -22.61
C ALA A 201 4.26 17.95 -21.51
N PRO A 202 4.66 18.77 -20.51
CA PRO A 202 3.83 19.03 -19.34
C PRO A 202 3.02 20.31 -19.54
N GLU A 203 1.94 20.28 -20.31
CA GLU A 203 0.96 21.38 -20.28
C GLU A 203 -0.46 20.84 -20.37
N SER A 204 -0.99 20.39 -19.23
CA SER A 204 -2.41 20.38 -18.86
C SER A 204 -2.56 19.72 -17.48
N LEU A 205 -2.14 20.42 -16.42
CA LEU A 205 -2.48 20.07 -15.04
C LEU A 205 -3.99 20.28 -14.84
N ALA A 206 -4.76 19.28 -15.22
CA ALA A 206 -6.18 19.22 -14.95
C ALA A 206 -6.40 18.70 -13.53
N VAL A 207 -6.90 19.59 -12.68
CA VAL A 207 -7.61 19.38 -11.40
C VAL A 207 -7.85 17.90 -11.09
N LEU A 208 -7.09 17.39 -10.11
CA LEU A 208 -7.37 16.13 -9.44
C LEU A 208 -8.73 16.27 -8.77
N LEU A 209 -9.71 15.48 -9.20
CA LEU A 209 -10.91 15.29 -8.40
C LEU A 209 -10.47 14.56 -7.11
N PRO A 210 -10.88 15.03 -5.92
CA PRO A 210 -10.57 14.33 -4.68
C PRO A 210 -11.14 12.92 -4.75
N PHE A 211 -10.41 11.95 -4.19
CA PHE A 211 -10.97 10.64 -3.93
C PHE A 211 -12.06 10.81 -2.86
N GLU A 212 -13.33 10.68 -3.26
CA GLU A 212 -14.43 10.59 -2.31
C GLU A 212 -14.41 9.20 -1.65
N ALA A 213 -13.90 9.13 -0.43
CA ALA A 213 -14.03 7.94 0.39
C ALA A 213 -15.52 7.71 0.72
N PRO A 214 -16.05 6.48 0.62
CA PRO A 214 -17.40 6.20 1.09
C PRO A 214 -17.49 6.47 2.60
N ALA A 215 -18.55 7.13 3.03
CA ALA A 215 -18.82 7.36 4.44
C ALA A 215 -18.87 6.01 5.18
N VAL A 216 -18.04 5.85 6.19
CA VAL A 216 -18.15 4.74 7.13
C VAL A 216 -19.37 5.04 7.99
N GLU A 217 -20.49 4.37 7.73
CA GLU A 217 -21.65 4.38 8.63
C GLU A 217 -21.25 3.65 9.92
N ASP A 218 -21.04 4.44 10.97
CA ASP A 218 -20.70 4.00 12.32
C ASP A 218 -21.98 3.48 13.01
N ASP A 219 -22.43 2.28 12.62
CA ASP A 219 -23.54 1.58 13.30
C ASP A 219 -22.99 0.77 14.47
N LEU A 220 -22.54 1.48 15.52
CA LEU A 220 -22.24 0.87 16.82
C LEU A 220 -23.54 0.80 17.64
N PRO A 221 -23.98 -0.39 18.09
CA PRO A 221 -25.16 -0.49 18.94
C PRO A 221 -24.88 0.11 20.33
N GLU A 222 -25.70 1.08 20.74
CA GLU A 222 -25.61 1.71 22.07
C GLU A 222 -25.68 0.66 23.20
N PRO A 223 -24.81 0.75 24.22
CA PRO A 223 -24.91 -0.12 25.38
C PRO A 223 -26.11 0.28 26.24
N ARG A 224 -27.13 -0.59 26.28
CA ARG A 224 -28.24 -0.49 27.24
C ARG A 224 -27.72 -0.67 28.66
N LEU A 225 -27.47 0.43 29.34
CA LEU A 225 -27.29 0.47 30.79
C LEU A 225 -28.62 0.12 31.47
N SER A 226 -28.76 -1.14 31.89
CA SER A 226 -29.81 -1.54 32.85
C SER A 226 -29.35 -1.18 34.25
N VAL A 227 -29.89 -0.09 34.80
CA VAL A 227 -29.82 0.19 36.24
C VAL A 227 -30.79 -0.75 36.95
N ARG A 228 -30.27 -1.52 37.90
CA ARG A 228 -31.06 -2.29 38.87
C ARG A 228 -30.63 -1.93 40.28
#